data_AF-A0A495SNE8-F1
#
_entry.id   AF-A0A495SNE8-F1
#
_cell.length_a   1.000
_cell.length_b   1.000
_cell.length_c   1.000
_cell.angle_alpha   90.00
_cell.angle_beta   90.00
_cell.angle_gamma   90.00
#
_symmetry.space_group_name_H-M   'P 1'
#
loop_
_entity.id
_entity.type
_entity.pdbx_description
1 polymer ?
#
loop_
_entity_poly.entity_id
_entity_poly.type
_entity_poly.pdbx_seq_one_letter_code
_entity_poly.pdbx_strand_id
1 'polypeptide(L)'
;MNIGIITYKNYDENVLLNAHFNIDELFKIILFDKDFVKFEIFDTNKKLLASTYYPQIEGKGFFIDPVKVEREEEIKWIDYYAFRSPSTIRHTKVTWKVKGEVFRTKKKADECAKVWNKRASYFIEHLIDRSTYSKKYK
;
A
#
# COMPACT_ATOMS: atom_id res chain seq x y z
N MET A 1 13.40 -18.09 -10.84
CA MET A 1 13.24 -16.79 -10.16
C MET A 1 11.92 -16.19 -10.63
N ASN A 2 11.10 -15.69 -9.70
CA ASN A 2 9.84 -15.03 -10.02
C ASN A 2 10.12 -13.62 -10.59
N ILE A 3 9.16 -13.08 -11.34
CA ILE A 3 9.23 -11.72 -11.90
C ILE A 3 8.06 -10.93 -11.36
N GLY A 4 8.33 -9.72 -10.88
CA GLY A 4 7.30 -8.74 -10.59
C GLY A 4 7.11 -7.81 -11.80
N ILE A 5 5.90 -7.33 -12.00
CA ILE A 5 5.56 -6.31 -12.99
C ILE A 5 4.81 -5.20 -12.26
N ILE A 6 5.36 -3.99 -12.31
CA ILE A 6 4.68 -2.77 -11.85
C ILE A 6 4.08 -2.12 -13.09
N THR A 7 2.76 -2.03 -13.14
CA THR A 7 2.04 -1.34 -14.21
C THR A 7 1.71 0.07 -13.76
N TYR A 8 2.15 1.04 -14.57
CA TYR A 8 1.76 2.43 -14.49
C TYR A 8 0.79 2.76 -15.61
N LYS A 9 0.18 3.95 -15.58
CA LYS A 9 -0.79 4.38 -16.62
C LYS A 9 -0.26 4.29 -18.04
N ASN A 10 1.04 4.53 -18.25
CA ASN A 10 1.64 4.70 -19.57
C ASN A 10 2.67 3.63 -19.93
N TYR A 11 3.15 2.84 -18.96
CA TYR A 11 4.20 1.84 -19.19
C TYR A 11 4.19 0.77 -18.10
N ASP A 12 4.84 -0.35 -18.42
CA ASP A 12 5.11 -1.44 -17.48
C ASP A 12 6.60 -1.50 -17.14
N GLU A 13 6.91 -1.83 -15.89
CA GLU A 13 8.26 -2.01 -15.40
C GLU A 13 8.43 -3.44 -14.84
N ASN A 14 9.37 -4.19 -15.43
CA ASN A 14 9.74 -5.51 -14.94
C ASN A 14 10.74 -5.37 -13.80
N VAL A 15 10.41 -5.98 -12.65
CA VAL A 15 11.26 -5.98 -11.46
C VAL A 15 11.66 -7.39 -11.08
N LEU A 16 12.94 -7.58 -10.77
CA LEU A 16 13.47 -8.88 -10.37
C LEU A 16 13.14 -9.13 -8.89
N LEU A 17 12.41 -10.21 -8.60
CA LEU A 17 12.13 -10.65 -7.23
C LEU A 17 13.27 -11.49 -6.68
N ASN A 18 14.41 -10.85 -6.49
CA ASN A 18 15.59 -11.44 -5.86
C ASN A 18 15.85 -10.81 -4.50
N ALA A 19 16.92 -11.25 -3.84
CA ALA A 19 17.24 -10.83 -2.48
C ALA A 19 17.56 -9.33 -2.29
N HIS A 20 17.66 -8.54 -3.37
CA HIS A 20 17.80 -7.08 -3.34
C HIS A 20 16.46 -6.35 -3.51
N PHE A 21 15.35 -7.08 -3.70
CA PHE A 21 14.04 -6.48 -3.88
C PHE A 21 13.58 -5.74 -2.62
N ASN A 22 13.18 -4.48 -2.79
CA ASN A 22 12.81 -3.59 -1.69
C ASN A 22 11.29 -3.48 -1.56
N ILE A 23 10.71 -4.21 -0.61
CA ILE A 23 9.26 -4.21 -0.37
C ILE A 23 8.78 -2.85 0.18
N ASP A 24 9.58 -2.15 0.97
CA ASP A 24 9.19 -0.83 1.52
C ASP A 24 9.06 0.20 0.40
N GLU A 25 9.92 0.14 -0.61
CA GLU A 25 9.85 0.98 -1.80
C GLU A 25 8.66 0.63 -2.69
N LEU A 26 8.41 -0.67 -2.90
CA LEU A 26 7.19 -1.14 -3.57
C LEU A 26 5.93 -0.57 -2.89
N PHE A 27 5.84 -0.63 -1.56
CA PHE A 27 4.68 -0.10 -0.84
C PHE A 27 4.56 1.41 -0.94
N LYS A 28 5.68 2.15 -1.03
CA LYS A 28 5.62 3.59 -1.29
C LYS A 28 5.02 3.87 -2.67
N ILE A 29 5.41 3.12 -3.70
CA ILE A 29 4.84 3.24 -5.04
C ILE A 29 3.33 2.96 -5.00
N ILE A 30 2.93 1.80 -4.45
CA ILE A 30 1.51 1.40 -4.40
C ILE A 30 0.64 2.43 -3.66
N LEU A 31 1.12 3.01 -2.57
CA LEU A 31 0.30 3.86 -1.68
C LEU A 31 0.31 5.36 -2.05
N PHE A 32 1.32 5.82 -2.78
CA PHE A 32 1.56 7.26 -2.97
C PHE A 32 1.82 7.67 -4.42
N ASP A 33 2.18 6.75 -5.32
CA ASP A 33 2.31 7.07 -6.73
C ASP A 33 0.91 7.21 -7.37
N LYS A 34 0.69 8.30 -8.09
CA LYS A 34 -0.59 8.60 -8.74
C LYS A 34 -0.76 7.87 -10.06
N ASP A 35 0.33 7.44 -10.66
CA ASP A 35 0.34 6.76 -11.94
C ASP A 35 0.43 5.24 -11.80
N PHE A 36 0.65 4.74 -10.58
CA PHE A 36 0.53 3.32 -10.25
C PHE A 36 -0.89 2.80 -10.56
N VAL A 37 -0.96 1.64 -11.20
CA VAL A 37 -2.21 0.95 -11.55
C VAL A 37 -2.29 -0.38 -10.83
N LYS A 38 -1.26 -1.24 -10.98
CA LYS A 38 -1.21 -2.54 -10.32
C LYS A 38 0.21 -3.08 -10.21
N PHE A 39 0.39 -4.02 -9.30
CA PHE A 39 1.60 -4.83 -9.19
C PHE A 39 1.23 -6.30 -9.23
N GLU A 40 1.96 -7.07 -10.02
CA GLU A 40 1.73 -8.50 -10.24
C GLU A 40 3.02 -9.29 -10.10
N ILE A 41 2.91 -10.50 -9.57
CA ILE A 41 4.02 -11.44 -9.43
C ILE A 41 3.71 -12.70 -10.24
N PHE A 42 4.64 -13.10 -11.09
CA PHE A 42 4.54 -14.29 -11.92
C PHE A 42 5.63 -15.32 -11.59
N ASP A 43 5.28 -16.60 -11.68
CA ASP A 43 6.25 -17.68 -11.65
C ASP A 43 7.02 -17.81 -12.99
N THR A 44 7.96 -18.75 -13.05
CA THR A 44 8.75 -19.02 -14.26
C THR A 44 7.93 -19.51 -15.45
N ASN A 45 6.72 -20.02 -15.21
CA ASN A 45 5.78 -20.50 -16.22
C ASN A 45 4.74 -19.44 -16.59
N LYS A 46 4.94 -18.18 -16.19
CA LYS A 46 4.00 -17.05 -16.37
C LYS A 46 2.66 -17.24 -15.66
N LYS A 47 2.60 -18.07 -14.63
CA LYS A 47 1.42 -18.19 -13.77
C LYS A 47 1.41 -17.05 -12.76
N LEU A 48 0.27 -16.37 -12.64
CA LEU A 48 0.06 -15.32 -11.66
C LEU A 48 0.05 -15.89 -10.23
N LEU A 49 0.96 -15.39 -9.38
CA LEU A 49 1.13 -15.79 -7.99
C LEU A 49 0.55 -14.77 -7.01
N ALA A 50 0.66 -13.47 -7.31
CA ALA A 50 0.10 -12.42 -6.48
C ALA A 50 -0.25 -11.18 -7.32
N SER A 51 -1.25 -10.42 -6.90
CA SER A 51 -1.66 -9.18 -7.58
C SER A 51 -2.26 -8.19 -6.59
N THR A 52 -2.06 -6.89 -6.83
CA THR A 52 -2.83 -5.81 -6.17
C THR A 52 -4.16 -5.55 -6.88
N TYR A 53 -4.47 -6.24 -7.98
CA TYR A 53 -5.68 -6.06 -8.77
C TYR A 53 -6.59 -7.30 -8.67
N TYR A 54 -7.76 -7.11 -8.07
CA TYR A 54 -8.70 -8.18 -7.70
C TYR A 54 -9.29 -9.02 -8.85
N PRO A 55 -9.67 -8.47 -10.03
CA PRO A 55 -10.50 -9.20 -10.99
C PRO A 55 -9.75 -10.25 -11.85
N GLN A 56 -8.45 -10.48 -11.62
CA GLN A 56 -7.66 -11.50 -12.35
C GLN A 56 -7.36 -12.76 -11.53
N ILE A 57 -7.90 -12.90 -10.31
CA ILE A 57 -7.71 -14.09 -9.47
C ILE A 57 -8.75 -15.17 -9.82
N GLU A 58 -8.87 -15.53 -11.10
CA GLU A 58 -9.43 -16.83 -11.46
C GLU A 58 -8.37 -17.91 -11.16
N GLY A 59 -8.23 -18.26 -9.88
CA GLY A 59 -7.65 -19.55 -9.49
C GLY A 59 -6.27 -19.57 -8.81
N LYS A 60 -6.14 -18.95 -7.62
CA LYS A 60 -5.15 -19.24 -6.54
C LYS A 60 -4.01 -18.22 -6.29
N GLY A 61 -4.03 -17.05 -6.93
CA GLY A 61 -3.07 -15.97 -6.60
C GLY A 61 -3.41 -15.25 -5.29
N PHE A 62 -2.40 -14.72 -4.58
CA PHE A 62 -2.58 -13.93 -3.36
C PHE A 62 -2.91 -12.47 -3.68
N PHE A 63 -3.91 -11.90 -3.00
CA PHE A 63 -4.23 -10.49 -3.14
C PHE A 63 -3.36 -9.62 -2.23
N ILE A 64 -2.58 -8.73 -2.82
CA ILE A 64 -1.73 -7.78 -2.10
C ILE A 64 -2.55 -6.51 -1.83
N ASP A 65 -2.86 -6.26 -0.56
CA ASP A 65 -3.69 -5.13 -0.12
C ASP A 65 -2.92 -4.23 0.86
N PRO A 66 -2.01 -3.36 0.38
CA PRO A 66 -1.35 -2.39 1.23
C PRO A 66 -2.36 -1.31 1.60
N VAL A 67 -2.45 -1.00 2.89
CA VAL A 67 -3.40 -0.03 3.43
C VAL A 67 -2.74 1.31 3.69
N LYS A 68 -3.50 2.37 3.43
CA LYS A 68 -3.16 3.75 3.73
C LYS A 68 -3.95 4.26 4.93
N VAL A 69 -3.34 5.18 5.66
CA VAL A 69 -4.06 5.98 6.65
C VAL A 69 -4.70 7.17 5.95
N GLU A 70 -6.02 7.25 6.04
CA GLU A 70 -6.81 8.34 5.49
C GLU A 70 -7.23 9.29 6.61
N ARG A 71 -7.15 10.59 6.34
CA ARG A 71 -7.63 11.63 7.25
C ARG A 71 -8.99 12.10 6.76
N GLU A 72 -9.97 12.05 7.65
CA GLU A 72 -11.31 12.57 7.41
C GLU A 72 -11.56 13.73 8.34
N GLU A 73 -12.00 14.86 7.78
CA GLU A 73 -12.38 16.04 8.52
C GLU A 73 -13.87 16.30 8.32
N GLU A 74 -14.61 16.32 9.41
CA GLU A 74 -16.03 16.64 9.43
C GLU A 74 -16.22 18.02 10.05
N ILE A 75 -16.76 18.98 9.30
CA ILE A 75 -17.16 20.28 9.86
C ILE A 75 -18.39 20.06 10.73
N LYS A 76 -18.28 20.37 12.02
CA LYS A 76 -19.38 20.23 12.98
C LYS A 76 -20.24 21.48 13.02
N TRP A 77 -19.62 22.64 13.12
CA TRP A 77 -20.29 23.93 12.99
C TRP A 77 -19.27 25.00 12.60
N ILE A 78 -19.79 26.18 12.31
CA ILE A 78 -19.02 27.34 11.87
C ILE A 78 -19.51 28.53 12.68
N ASP A 79 -18.58 29.21 13.36
CA ASP A 79 -18.87 30.50 13.98
C ASP A 79 -18.58 31.62 12.98
N TYR A 80 -19.46 32.62 12.94
CA TYR A 80 -19.27 33.83 12.14
C TYR A 80 -19.21 35.06 13.05
N TYR A 81 -18.18 35.89 12.85
CA TYR A 81 -18.01 37.15 13.55
C TYR A 81 -17.47 38.22 12.60
N ALA A 82 -18.33 39.15 12.20
CA ALA A 82 -18.06 40.16 11.17
C ALA A 82 -16.89 41.11 11.52
N PHE A 83 -16.59 41.29 12.80
CA PHE A 83 -15.56 42.22 13.27
C PHE A 83 -14.20 41.55 13.57
N ARG A 84 -13.99 40.29 13.14
CA ARG A 84 -12.73 39.53 13.29
C ARG A 84 -12.18 39.11 11.93
N SER A 85 -10.87 38.91 11.82
CA SER A 85 -10.20 38.27 10.67
C SER A 85 -9.39 37.03 11.12
N PRO A 86 -9.62 35.83 10.53
CA PRO A 86 -10.73 35.51 9.64
C PRO A 86 -12.07 35.64 10.37
N SER A 87 -13.09 36.11 9.66
CA SER A 87 -14.46 36.29 10.19
C SER A 87 -15.18 34.98 10.45
N THR A 88 -14.60 33.86 10.04
CA THR A 88 -15.19 32.53 10.11
C THR A 88 -14.25 31.56 10.85
N ILE A 89 -14.76 30.87 11.87
CA ILE A 89 -14.03 29.83 12.60
C ILE A 89 -14.73 28.50 12.34
N ARG A 90 -14.01 27.55 11.75
CA ARG A 90 -14.53 26.20 11.51
C ARG A 90 -14.16 25.29 12.66
N HIS A 91 -15.16 24.64 13.25
CA HIS A 91 -14.94 23.60 14.24
C HIS A 91 -15.04 22.24 13.55
N THR A 92 -13.91 21.55 13.47
CA THR A 92 -13.79 20.28 12.74
C THR A 92 -13.54 19.13 13.70
N LYS A 93 -14.23 18.01 13.49
CA LYS A 93 -13.87 16.73 14.07
C LYS A 93 -12.96 15.99 13.09
N VAL A 94 -11.78 15.59 13.56
CA VAL A 94 -10.84 14.81 12.76
C VAL A 94 -10.93 13.34 13.15
N THR A 95 -11.11 12.48 12.17
CA THR A 95 -11.02 11.02 12.30
C THR A 95 -9.98 10.47 11.33
N TRP A 96 -9.40 9.32 11.70
CA TRP A 96 -8.40 8.64 10.89
C TRP A 96 -8.96 7.28 10.49
N LYS A 97 -8.95 6.94 9.20
CA LYS A 97 -9.51 5.70 8.66
C LYS A 97 -8.40 4.80 8.13
N VAL A 98 -8.53 3.49 8.39
CA VAL A 98 -7.67 2.45 7.81
C VAL A 98 -8.56 1.26 7.50
N LYS A 99 -8.68 0.89 6.23
CA LYS A 99 -9.43 -0.32 5.80
C LYS A 99 -10.84 -0.43 6.44
N GLY A 100 -11.59 0.67 6.43
CA GLY A 100 -12.95 0.74 7.01
C GLY A 100 -13.00 0.95 8.52
N GLU A 101 -11.91 0.75 9.27
CA GLU A 101 -11.83 1.04 10.70
C GLU A 101 -11.59 2.54 10.96
N VAL A 102 -12.19 3.06 12.04
CA VAL A 102 -12.11 4.48 12.42
C VAL A 102 -11.35 4.66 13.73
N PHE A 103 -10.36 5.53 13.72
CA PHE A 103 -9.49 5.85 14.84
C PHE A 103 -9.60 7.32 15.23
N ARG A 104 -9.57 7.59 16.54
CA ARG A 104 -9.56 8.96 17.09
C ARG A 104 -8.21 9.67 16.94
N THR A 105 -7.12 8.92 16.79
CA THR A 105 -5.76 9.46 16.79
C THR A 105 -4.98 8.88 15.62
N LYS A 106 -4.14 9.73 15.00
CA LYS A 106 -3.24 9.32 13.92
C LYS A 106 -2.35 8.13 14.31
N LYS A 107 -1.77 8.18 15.51
CA LYS A 107 -0.86 7.14 16.03
C LYS A 107 -1.47 5.73 15.96
N LYS A 108 -2.71 5.55 16.45
CA LYS A 108 -3.40 4.26 16.42
C LYS A 108 -3.72 3.80 14.98
N ALA A 109 -4.08 4.73 14.10
CA ALA A 109 -4.29 4.43 12.69
C ALA A 109 -2.97 3.97 12.03
N ASP A 110 -1.87 4.69 12.27
CA ASP A 110 -0.54 4.32 11.76
C ASP A 110 -0.10 2.93 12.28
N GLU A 111 -0.35 2.62 13.55
CA GLU A 111 -0.09 1.30 14.14
C GLU A 111 -0.91 0.20 13.46
N CYS A 112 -2.21 0.42 13.21
CA CYS A 112 -3.06 -0.51 12.48
C CYS A 112 -2.56 -0.73 11.05
N ALA A 113 -2.26 0.36 10.33
CA ALA A 113 -1.76 0.29 8.96
C ALA A 113 -0.42 -0.47 8.87
N LYS A 114 0.49 -0.27 9.83
CA LYS A 114 1.74 -1.03 9.92
C LYS A 114 1.51 -2.53 10.10
N VAL A 115 0.53 -2.93 10.91
CA VAL A 115 0.21 -4.36 11.10
C VAL A 115 -0.31 -4.99 9.81
N TRP A 116 -1.23 -4.31 9.11
CA TRP A 116 -1.75 -4.78 7.83
C TRP A 116 -0.66 -4.86 6.75
N ASN A 117 0.15 -3.81 6.60
CA ASN A 117 1.23 -3.78 5.62
C ASN A 117 2.31 -4.83 5.95
N LYS A 118 2.63 -5.06 7.22
CA LYS A 118 3.56 -6.13 7.63
C LYS A 118 3.04 -7.53 7.27
N ARG A 119 1.73 -7.76 7.32
CA ARG A 119 1.14 -9.02 6.86
C ARG A 119 1.30 -9.17 5.34
N ALA A 120 0.99 -8.12 4.58
CA ALA A 120 1.17 -8.12 3.12
C ALA A 120 2.63 -8.33 2.72
N SER A 121 3.58 -7.69 3.42
CA SER A 121 5.01 -7.83 3.14
C SER A 121 5.47 -9.27 3.33
N TYR A 122 5.03 -9.93 4.40
CA TYR A 122 5.37 -11.32 4.68
C TYR A 122 4.98 -12.27 3.52
N PHE A 123 3.83 -12.04 2.88
CA PHE A 123 3.44 -12.85 1.71
C PHE A 123 4.35 -12.62 0.51
N ILE A 124 4.73 -11.37 0.23
CA ILE A 124 5.66 -11.03 -0.85
C ILE A 124 7.05 -11.63 -0.55
N GLU A 125 7.50 -11.59 0.70
CA GLU A 125 8.80 -12.12 1.11
C GLU A 125 8.98 -13.62 0.77
N HIS A 126 7.92 -14.43 0.84
CA HIS A 126 7.97 -15.84 0.45
C HIS A 126 8.11 -16.06 -1.05
N LEU A 127 7.81 -15.04 -1.85
CA LEU A 127 7.89 -15.09 -3.31
C LEU A 127 9.23 -14.54 -3.83
N ILE A 128 10.08 -13.99 -2.95
CA ILE A 128 11.40 -13.47 -3.28
C ILE A 128 12.43 -14.61 -3.29
N ASP A 129 13.18 -14.70 -4.39
CA ASP A 129 14.29 -15.64 -4.50
C ASP A 129 15.49 -15.17 -3.67
N ARG A 130 15.74 -15.86 -2.55
CA ARG A 130 16.90 -15.61 -1.67
C ARG A 130 18.07 -16.56 -1.90
N SER A 131 18.05 -17.38 -2.94
CA SER A 131 19.09 -18.38 -3.23
C SER A 131 20.49 -17.78 -3.43
N THR A 132 20.58 -16.50 -3.80
CA THR A 132 21.84 -15.75 -3.95
C THR A 132 22.62 -15.56 -2.64
N TYR A 133 21.99 -15.65 -1.46
CA TYR A 133 22.70 -15.58 -0.17
C TYR A 133 23.30 -16.93 0.29
N SER A 134 22.80 -18.05 -0.24
CA SER A 134 23.24 -19.40 0.16
C SER A 134 24.63 -19.78 -0.40
N LYS A 135 25.05 -19.14 -1.50
CA LYS A 135 26.33 -19.46 -2.17
C LYS A 135 27.57 -18.81 -1.54
N LYS A 136 27.43 -17.95 -0.51
CA LYS A 136 28.58 -17.31 0.16
C LYS A 136 29.25 -18.16 1.25
N TYR A 137 28.74 -19.36 1.52
CA TYR A 137 29.26 -20.26 2.57
C TYR A 137 29.55 -21.68 2.08
N LYS A 138 29.95 -21.86 0.82
CA LYS A 138 30.48 -23.14 0.32
C LYS A 138 31.83 -22.95 -0.34
#